data_AF-A0A952IJ29-F1
#
_entry.id   AF-A0A952IJ29-F1
#
_cell.length_a   1.000
_cell.length_b   1.000
_cell.length_c   1.000
_cell.angle_alpha   90.00
_cell.angle_beta   90.00
_cell.angle_gamma   90.00
#
_symmetry.space_group_name_H-M   'P 1'
#
loop_
_entity.id
_entity.type
_entity.pdbx_description
1 polymer ?
#
loop_
_entity_poly.entity_id
_entity_poly.type
_entity_poly.pdbx_seq_one_letter_code
_entity_poly.pdbx_strand_id
1 'polypeptide(L)'
;MIDARIFDELSETLSRLLPPGLADAKEDFERNAKSAMQSALSNLDLVTREEFDVQTEVLRNTRRQLKELEARISALESGGDLPSSNT
;
A
#
# COMPACT_ATOMS: atom_id res chain seq x y z
N MET A 1 0.91 -3.16 1.95
CA MET A 1 1.36 -3.75 3.23
C MET A 1 2.10 -5.04 2.92
N ILE A 2 3.17 -5.32 3.65
CA ILE A 2 3.83 -6.63 3.54
C ILE A 2 2.95 -7.66 4.27
N ASP A 3 2.50 -8.66 3.52
CA ASP A 3 1.66 -9.74 4.00
C ASP A 3 2.50 -10.83 4.68
N ALA A 4 1.96 -11.45 5.72
CA ALA A 4 2.55 -12.62 6.39
C ALA A 4 2.90 -13.74 5.39
N ARG A 5 2.04 -13.92 4.37
CA ARG A 5 2.20 -14.90 3.29
C ARG A 5 3.52 -14.75 2.51
N ILE A 6 3.99 -13.52 2.34
CA ILE A 6 5.25 -13.24 1.63
C ILE A 6 6.44 -13.78 2.44
N PHE A 7 6.36 -13.74 3.77
CA PHE A 7 7.40 -14.30 4.63
C PHE A 7 7.38 -15.83 4.62
N ASP A 8 6.19 -16.44 4.60
CA ASP A 8 6.05 -17.89 4.53
C ASP A 8 6.63 -18.45 3.21
N GLU A 9 6.33 -17.80 2.07
CA GLU A 9 6.87 -18.16 0.75
C GLU A 9 8.39 -17.96 0.65
N LEU A 10 8.92 -16.87 1.22
CA LEU A 10 10.36 -16.63 1.31
C LEU A 10 11.06 -17.67 2.18
N SER A 11 10.46 -17.99 3.34
CA SER A 11 10.99 -19.02 4.24
C SER A 11 11.04 -20.37 3.53
N GLU A 12 9.97 -20.75 2.84
CA GLU A 12 9.92 -22.01 2.09
C GLU A 12 10.94 -22.05 0.95
N THR A 13 11.12 -20.93 0.23
CA THR A 13 12.13 -20.81 -0.83
C THR A 13 13.54 -20.93 -0.28
N LEU A 14 13.84 -20.28 0.85
CA LEU A 14 15.13 -20.38 1.53
C LEU A 14 15.40 -21.79 2.05
N SER A 15 14.40 -22.46 2.62
CA SER A 15 14.52 -23.85 3.07
C SER A 15 14.77 -24.82 1.92
N ARG A 16 14.25 -24.54 0.70
CA ARG A 16 14.51 -25.33 -0.51
C ARG A 16 15.91 -25.13 -1.10
N LEU A 17 16.53 -23.98 -0.85
CA LEU A 17 17.89 -23.66 -1.31
C LEU A 17 18.99 -24.18 -0.38
N LEU A 18 18.63 -24.73 0.79
CA LEU A 18 19.60 -25.30 1.74
C LEU A 18 20.23 -26.61 1.21
N PRO A 19 21.57 -26.72 1.16
CA PRO A 19 22.26 -27.93 0.74
C PRO A 19 21.97 -29.15 1.64
N PRO A 20 21.86 -30.37 1.05
CA PRO A 20 21.74 -31.60 1.82
C PRO A 20 23.03 -31.82 2.63
N GLY A 21 22.96 -31.66 3.94
CA GLY A 21 24.11 -31.71 4.86
C GLY A 21 24.09 -30.63 5.95
N LEU A 22 23.28 -29.58 5.78
CA LEU A 22 23.05 -28.52 6.78
C LEU A 22 21.74 -28.70 7.57
N ALA A 23 21.11 -29.88 7.50
CA ALA A 23 19.83 -30.15 8.17
C ALA A 23 19.89 -29.94 9.69
N ASP A 24 21.02 -30.28 10.32
CA ASP A 24 21.24 -30.08 11.76
C ASP A 24 21.52 -28.61 12.13
N ALA A 25 21.89 -27.76 11.15
CA ALA A 25 22.08 -26.32 11.28
C ALA A 25 20.92 -25.50 10.68
N LYS A 26 19.84 -26.18 10.27
CA LYS A 26 18.69 -25.56 9.59
C LYS A 26 18.04 -24.49 10.47
N GLU A 27 17.86 -24.78 11.75
CA GLU A 27 17.24 -23.85 12.70
C GLU A 27 18.07 -22.57 12.88
N ASP A 28 19.41 -22.70 12.98
CA ASP A 28 20.31 -21.54 13.06
C ASP A 28 20.31 -20.72 11.77
N PHE A 29 20.24 -21.38 10.61
CA PHE A 29 20.14 -20.70 9.32
C PHE A 29 18.80 -19.96 9.19
N GLU A 30 17.68 -20.60 9.52
CA GLU A 30 16.34 -19.99 9.50
C GLU A 30 16.28 -18.77 10.43
N ARG A 31 16.87 -18.87 11.64
CA ARG A 31 16.94 -17.74 12.57
C ARG A 31 17.75 -16.58 12.01
N ASN A 32 18.92 -16.84 11.42
CA ASN A 32 19.76 -15.81 10.81
C ASN A 32 19.09 -15.16 9.59
N ALA A 33 18.45 -15.96 8.73
CA ALA A 33 17.73 -15.46 7.56
C ALA A 33 16.53 -14.59 7.96
N LYS A 34 15.78 -15.00 8.99
CA LYS A 34 14.68 -14.20 9.57
C LYS A 34 15.19 -12.86 10.10
N SER A 35 16.30 -12.86 10.83
CA SER A 35 16.91 -11.65 11.37
C SER A 35 17.38 -10.70 10.25
N ALA A 36 18.06 -11.23 9.23
CA ALA A 36 18.49 -10.45 8.07
C ALA A 36 17.31 -9.84 7.30
N MET A 37 16.20 -10.59 7.13
CA MET A 37 14.97 -10.07 6.52
C MET A 37 14.31 -8.99 7.38
N GLN A 38 14.24 -9.17 8.69
CA GLN A 38 13.72 -8.14 9.59
C GLN A 38 14.55 -6.86 9.51
N SER A 39 15.88 -6.96 9.49
CA SER A 39 16.76 -5.81 9.28
C SER A 39 16.57 -5.17 7.90
N ALA A 40 16.43 -5.96 6.84
CA ALA A 40 16.19 -5.45 5.49
C ALA A 40 14.86 -4.70 5.40
N LEU A 41 13.78 -5.23 6.00
CA LEU A 41 12.49 -4.56 6.04
C LEU A 41 12.49 -3.29 6.87
N SER A 42 13.21 -3.28 8.00
CA SER A 42 13.37 -2.07 8.82
C SER A 42 14.14 -0.96 8.09
N ASN A 43 14.96 -1.31 7.09
CA ASN A 43 15.65 -0.35 6.24
C ASN A 43 14.78 0.15 5.06
N LEU A 44 13.61 -0.45 4.82
CA LEU A 44 12.63 0.08 3.89
C LEU A 44 11.81 1.14 4.62
N ASP A 45 11.47 2.24 3.93
CA ASP A 45 10.61 3.31 4.45
C ASP A 45 9.15 2.82 4.50
N LEU A 46 8.89 1.85 5.38
CA LEU A 46 7.61 1.19 5.51
C LEU A 46 6.68 2.05 6.37
N VAL A 47 5.56 2.44 5.77
CA VAL A 47 4.44 3.01 6.53
C VAL A 47 3.66 1.89 7.24
N THR A 48 3.20 2.18 8.45
CA THR A 48 2.35 1.26 9.20
C THR A 48 1.00 1.08 8.49
N ARG A 49 0.30 -0.02 8.81
CA ARG A 49 -1.06 -0.23 8.29
C ARG A 49 -1.99 0.91 8.67
N GLU A 50 -1.91 1.37 9.92
CA GLU A 50 -2.76 2.44 10.42
C GLU A 50 -2.55 3.75 9.66
N GLU A 51 -1.29 4.15 9.43
CA GLU A 51 -0.97 5.33 8.63
C GLU A 51 -1.46 5.20 7.17
N PHE A 52 -1.32 4.03 6.57
CA PHE A 52 -1.84 3.78 5.23
C PHE A 52 -3.37 3.91 5.15
N ASP A 53 -4.07 3.36 6.14
CA ASP A 53 -5.53 3.39 6.20
C ASP A 53 -6.03 4.83 6.40
N VAL A 54 -5.36 5.63 7.25
CA VAL A 54 -5.61 7.07 7.43
C VAL A 54 -5.44 7.81 6.10
N GLN A 55 -4.34 7.61 5.38
CA GLN A 55 -4.09 8.30 4.11
C GLN A 55 -5.11 7.89 3.02
N THR A 56 -5.54 6.63 3.04
CA THR A 56 -6.62 6.14 2.17
C THR A 56 -7.93 6.86 2.45
N GLU A 57 -8.26 7.07 3.73
CA GLU A 57 -9.46 7.81 4.12
C GLU A 57 -9.39 9.29 3.71
N VAL A 58 -8.23 9.94 3.92
CA VAL A 58 -8.00 11.32 3.45
C VAL A 58 -8.24 11.41 1.95
N LEU A 59 -7.65 10.52 1.15
CA LEU A 59 -7.86 10.48 -0.30
C LEU A 59 -9.32 10.26 -0.70
N ARG A 60 -10.04 9.38 0.02
CA ARG A 60 -11.47 9.15 -0.19
C ARG A 60 -12.28 10.42 0.06
N ASN A 61 -11.99 11.13 1.14
CA ASN A 61 -12.65 12.38 1.49
C ASN A 61 -12.36 13.49 0.49
N THR A 62 -11.12 13.62 0.02
CA THR A 62 -10.76 14.60 -1.02
C THR A 62 -11.48 14.31 -2.32
N ARG A 63 -11.57 13.04 -2.75
CA ARG A 63 -12.34 12.66 -3.95
C ARG A 63 -13.83 13.00 -3.83
N ARG A 64 -14.41 12.84 -2.64
CA ARG A 64 -15.81 13.22 -2.39
C ARG A 64 -15.99 14.72 -2.52
N GLN A 65 -15.17 15.52 -1.84
CA GLN A 65 -15.24 16.97 -1.90
C GLN A 65 -14.99 17.50 -3.33
N LEU A 66 -14.07 16.88 -4.06
CA LEU A 66 -13.79 17.21 -5.45
C LEU A 66 -15.01 17.01 -6.34
N LYS A 67 -15.72 15.88 -6.22
CA LYS A 67 -16.99 15.64 -6.94
C LYS A 67 -18.09 16.64 -6.59
N GLU A 68 -18.19 17.03 -5.32
CA GLU A 68 -19.15 18.05 -4.88
C GLU A 68 -18.85 19.41 -5.50
N LEU A 69 -17.56 19.79 -5.57
CA LEU A 69 -17.13 21.03 -6.23
C LEU A 69 -17.36 20.98 -7.75
N GLU A 70 -17.04 19.87 -8.40
CA GLU A 70 -17.32 19.66 -9.83
C GLU A 70 -18.81 19.82 -10.14
N ALA A 71 -19.69 19.22 -9.32
CA ALA A 71 -21.13 19.35 -9.47
C ALA A 71 -21.61 20.80 -9.29
N ARG A 72 -21.05 21.53 -8.31
CA ARG A 72 -21.37 22.94 -8.10
C ARG A 72 -20.92 23.81 -9.28
N ILE A 73 -19.73 23.57 -9.81
CA ILE A 73 -19.22 24.28 -10.99
C ILE A 73 -20.12 24.00 -12.19
N SER A 74 -20.44 22.74 -12.46
CA SER A 74 -21.32 22.37 -13.57
C SER A 74 -22.70 23.01 -13.46
N ALA A 75 -23.28 23.09 -12.25
CA ALA A 75 -24.54 23.78 -12.02
C ALA A 75 -24.46 25.29 -12.28
N LEU A 76 -23.34 25.92 -11.91
CA LEU A 76 -23.10 27.35 -12.15
C LEU A 76 -22.83 27.64 -13.64
N GLU A 77 -22.09 26.79 -14.33
CA GLU A 77 -21.85 26.90 -15.77
C GLU A 77 -23.15 26.69 -16.57
N SER A 78 -23.99 25.73 -16.15
CA SER A 78 -25.30 25.49 -16.77
C SER A 78 -26.31 26.61 -16.50
N GLY A 79 -26.17 27.33 -15.38
CA GLY A 79 -26.97 28.53 -15.07
C GLY A 79 -26.38 29.84 -15.64
N GLY A 80 -25.12 29.81 -16.08
CA GLY A 80 -24.38 30.93 -16.66
C GLY A 80 -24.52 31.08 -18.17
N ASP A 81 -25.06 30.06 -18.86
CA ASP A 81 -25.54 30.17 -20.23
C ASP A 81 -26.92 30.86 -20.23
N LEU A 82 -26.90 32.16 -19.88
CA LEU A 82 -28.04 33.03 -20.07
C LEU A 82 -28.33 33.07 -21.58
N PRO A 83 -29.56 32.76 -22.03
CA PRO A 83 -29.91 32.84 -23.43
C PRO A 83 -29.60 34.26 -23.89
N SER A 84 -28.80 34.35 -24.96
CA SER A 84 -28.50 35.58 -25.66
C SER A 84 -29.82 36.31 -25.84
N SER A 85 -29.99 37.41 -25.11
CA SER A 85 -31.15 38.28 -25.21
C SER A 85 -31.13 38.86 -26.62
N ASN A 86 -31.86 38.19 -27.50
CA ASN A 86 -32.22 38.66 -28.81
C ASN A 86 -33.30 39.74 -28.60
N THR A 87 -32.89 41.01 -28.43
CA THR A 87 -33.58 42.22 -28.90
C THR A 87 -32.63 43.41 -28.78
#